data_AF-A0A662WA78-F1
#
_entry.id   AF-A0A662WA78-F1
#
_cell.length_a   1.000
_cell.length_b   1.000
_cell.length_c   1.000
_cell.angle_alpha   90.00
_cell.angle_beta   90.00
_cell.angle_gamma   90.00
#
_symmetry.space_group_name_H-M   'P 1'
#
loop_
_entity.id
_entity.type
_entity.pdbx_description
1 polymer ?
#
loop_
_entity_poly.entity_id
_entity_poly.type
_entity_poly.pdbx_seq_one_letter_code
_entity_poly.pdbx_strand_id
1 'polypeptide(L)'
;PISFENVELLERAMESCIKLQPFVVDAKVRIDRGKLREKSSSFGYTSLDAEMLFAEVVVRVEGREVKAILRWDEILRYPMMNVVYEAKR
;
A
#
# COMPACT_ATOMS: atom_id res chain seq x y z
N PRO A 1 14.82 -3.53 -1.88
CA PRO A 1 15.25 -2.43 -2.78
C PRO A 1 14.18 -2.23 -3.86
N ILE A 2 13.93 -0.99 -4.24
CA ILE A 2 12.90 -0.60 -5.20
C ILE A 2 13.48 0.35 -6.25
N SER A 3 13.13 0.13 -7.51
CA SER A 3 13.51 0.93 -8.67
C SER A 3 12.35 0.98 -9.67
N PHE A 4 12.48 1.78 -10.72
CA PHE A 4 11.49 1.82 -11.81
C PHE A 4 11.35 0.49 -12.56
N GLU A 5 12.36 -0.38 -12.50
CA GLU A 5 12.36 -1.67 -13.19
C GLU A 5 11.50 -2.71 -12.47
N ASN A 6 11.40 -2.65 -11.14
CA ASN A 6 10.72 -3.66 -10.34
C ASN A 6 9.48 -3.14 -9.58
N VAL A 7 9.13 -1.86 -9.71
CA VAL A 7 8.04 -1.24 -8.95
C VAL A 7 6.70 -1.93 -9.14
N GLU A 8 6.31 -2.23 -10.37
CA GLU A 8 5.03 -2.90 -10.63
C GLU A 8 5.03 -4.35 -10.18
N LEU A 9 6.20 -5.02 -10.27
CA LEU A 9 6.34 -6.38 -9.77
C LEU A 9 6.17 -6.42 -8.25
N LEU A 10 6.78 -5.48 -7.55
CA LEU A 10 6.68 -5.38 -6.09
C LEU A 10 5.24 -5.09 -5.65
N GLU A 11 4.55 -4.16 -6.32
CA GLU A 11 3.13 -3.88 -6.06
C GLU A 11 2.27 -5.15 -6.17
N ARG A 12 2.38 -5.87 -7.31
CA ARG A 12 1.61 -7.10 -7.53
C ARG A 12 1.97 -8.21 -6.53
N ALA A 13 3.24 -8.32 -6.17
CA ALA A 13 3.70 -9.30 -5.19
C ALA A 13 3.10 -9.00 -3.80
N MET A 14 3.14 -7.73 -3.36
CA MET A 14 2.54 -7.31 -2.11
C MET A 14 1.02 -7.54 -2.12
N GLU A 15 0.31 -7.15 -3.18
CA GLU A 15 -1.13 -7.40 -3.34
C GLU A 15 -1.45 -8.90 -3.21
N SER A 16 -0.69 -9.76 -3.88
CA SER A 16 -0.88 -11.22 -3.84
C SER A 16 -0.62 -11.78 -2.45
N CYS A 17 0.45 -11.35 -1.77
CA CYS A 17 0.75 -11.80 -0.41
C CYS A 17 -0.29 -11.31 0.61
N ILE A 18 -0.80 -10.09 0.47
CA ILE A 18 -1.85 -9.55 1.36
C ILE A 18 -3.14 -10.35 1.21
N LYS A 19 -3.51 -10.74 -0.02
CA LYS A 19 -4.70 -11.57 -0.30
C LYS A 19 -4.65 -12.98 0.31
N LEU A 20 -3.48 -13.46 0.73
CA LEU A 20 -3.35 -14.73 1.43
C LEU A 20 -3.70 -14.62 2.93
N GLN A 21 -3.83 -13.42 3.48
CA GLN A 21 -4.17 -13.23 4.88
C GLN A 21 -5.66 -13.50 5.12
N PRO A 22 -6.06 -13.99 6.31
CA PRO A 22 -7.46 -14.30 6.62
C PRO A 22 -8.41 -13.13 6.35
N PHE A 23 -9.56 -13.45 5.75
CA PHE A 23 -10.67 -12.53 5.47
C PHE A 23 -10.38 -11.41 4.46
N VAL A 24 -9.18 -11.31 3.91
CA VAL A 24 -8.87 -10.36 2.85
C VAL A 24 -9.56 -10.80 1.56
N VAL A 25 -10.46 -9.95 1.05
CA VAL A 25 -11.16 -10.20 -0.22
C VAL A 25 -10.59 -9.37 -1.36
N ASP A 26 -9.96 -8.22 -1.04
CA ASP A 26 -9.19 -7.46 -2.02
C ASP A 26 -8.04 -6.71 -1.37
N ALA A 27 -7.02 -6.43 -2.17
CA ALA A 27 -5.85 -5.67 -1.76
C ALA A 27 -5.29 -4.93 -2.98
N LYS A 28 -4.91 -3.67 -2.76
CA LYS A 28 -4.28 -2.80 -3.76
C LYS A 28 -3.09 -2.10 -3.14
N VAL A 29 -1.95 -2.15 -3.81
CA VAL A 29 -0.71 -1.50 -3.35
C VAL A 29 -0.22 -0.56 -4.43
N ARG A 30 0.09 0.68 -4.07
CA ARG A 30 0.69 1.65 -4.98
C ARG A 30 1.94 2.26 -4.37
N ILE A 31 2.99 2.35 -5.18
CA ILE A 31 4.24 3.01 -4.82
C ILE A 31 4.31 4.34 -5.58
N ASP A 32 4.49 5.45 -4.89
CA ASP A 32 4.56 6.77 -5.50
C ASP A 32 5.83 6.90 -6.37
N ARG A 33 5.63 7.09 -7.69
CA ARG A 33 6.75 7.22 -8.66
C ARG A 33 7.49 8.54 -8.54
N GLY A 34 6.84 9.60 -8.05
CA GLY A 34 7.45 10.88 -7.74
C GLY A 34 8.42 10.73 -6.56
N LYS A 35 7.94 10.20 -5.43
CA LYS A 35 8.79 9.92 -4.25
C LYS A 35 9.90 8.93 -4.57
N LEU A 36 9.63 7.90 -5.39
CA LEU A 36 10.66 6.96 -5.86
C LEU A 36 11.75 7.69 -6.66
N ARG A 37 11.37 8.63 -7.55
CA ARG A 37 12.33 9.43 -8.31
C ARG A 37 13.19 10.31 -7.39
N GLU A 38 12.56 11.01 -6.45
CA GLU A 38 13.22 11.92 -5.51
C GLU A 38 14.20 11.18 -4.60
N LYS A 39 13.83 9.97 -4.15
CA LYS A 39 14.62 9.17 -3.20
C LYS A 39 15.58 8.17 -3.87
N SER A 40 15.57 8.06 -5.20
CA SER A 40 16.48 7.17 -5.93
C SER A 40 17.91 7.67 -5.81
N SER A 41 18.82 6.78 -5.41
CA SER A 41 20.25 7.09 -5.36
C SER A 41 20.88 7.16 -6.76
N SER A 42 22.14 7.59 -6.85
CA SER A 42 22.94 7.52 -8.08
C SER A 42 23.07 6.10 -8.66
N PHE A 43 22.75 5.07 -7.86
CA PHE A 43 22.75 3.67 -8.28
C PHE A 43 21.42 3.22 -8.92
N GLY A 44 20.43 4.11 -9.06
CA GLY A 44 19.16 3.83 -9.75
C GLY A 44 18.12 3.06 -8.93
N TYR A 45 18.37 2.88 -7.63
CA TYR A 45 17.40 2.28 -6.70
C TYR A 45 17.42 2.97 -5.34
N THR A 46 16.42 2.66 -4.51
CA THR A 46 16.33 3.08 -3.12
C THR A 46 15.69 2.00 -2.24
N SER A 47 15.56 2.27 -0.95
CA SER A 47 14.77 1.44 -0.02
C SER A 47 13.32 1.88 -0.06
N LEU A 48 12.39 0.90 -0.06
CA LEU A 48 10.97 1.20 0.08
C LEU A 48 10.75 1.87 1.43
N ASP A 49 10.09 3.03 1.43
CA ASP A 49 9.85 3.84 2.62
C ASP A 49 8.35 4.17 2.74
N ALA A 50 7.95 4.63 3.93
CA ALA A 50 6.55 4.84 4.26
C ALA A 50 5.92 6.01 3.48
N GLU A 51 6.70 7.00 3.05
CA GLU A 51 6.18 8.16 2.30
C GLU A 51 5.73 7.80 0.89
N MET A 52 6.33 6.76 0.30
CA MET A 52 5.98 6.31 -1.06
C MET A 52 4.93 5.22 -1.08
N LEU A 53 4.51 4.67 0.07
CA LEU A 53 3.63 3.52 0.12
C LEU A 53 2.17 3.92 0.34
N PHE A 54 1.32 3.50 -0.59
CA PHE A 54 -0.12 3.43 -0.43
C PHE A 54 -0.55 1.97 -0.43
N ALA A 55 -1.39 1.58 0.52
CA ALA A 55 -2.07 0.29 0.50
C ALA A 55 -3.55 0.46 0.82
N GLU A 56 -4.39 -0.32 0.15
CA GLU A 56 -5.81 -0.46 0.44
C GLU A 56 -6.08 -1.95 0.64
N VAL A 57 -6.84 -2.28 1.69
CA VAL A 57 -7.26 -3.65 1.98
C VAL A 57 -8.75 -3.65 2.21
N VAL A 58 -9.44 -4.60 1.59
CA VAL A 58 -10.85 -4.90 1.83
C VAL A 58 -10.93 -6.24 2.54
N VAL A 59 -11.54 -6.24 3.72
CA VAL A 59 -11.77 -7.46 4.50
C VAL A 59 -13.26 -7.74 4.60
N ARG A 60 -13.61 -9.03 4.61
CA ARG A 60 -14.99 -9.48 4.80
C ARG A 60 -15.09 -10.51 5.91
N VAL A 61 -15.79 -10.16 6.97
CA VAL A 61 -16.00 -11.02 8.16
C VAL A 61 -17.50 -11.10 8.43
N GLU A 62 -18.04 -12.32 8.49
CA GLU A 62 -19.47 -12.57 8.77
C GLU A 62 -20.46 -11.78 7.89
N GLY A 63 -20.06 -11.53 6.63
CA GLY A 63 -20.86 -10.79 5.65
C GLY A 63 -20.80 -9.26 5.78
N ARG A 64 -19.98 -8.72 6.68
CA ARG A 64 -19.65 -7.28 6.74
C ARG A 64 -18.35 -7.02 6.00
N GLU A 65 -18.34 -5.96 5.19
CA GLU A 65 -17.17 -5.57 4.43
C GLU A 65 -16.62 -4.23 4.94
N VAL A 66 -15.32 -4.21 5.21
CA VAL A 66 -14.60 -3.03 5.70
C VAL A 66 -13.44 -2.75 4.76
N LYS A 67 -13.28 -1.48 4.39
CA LYS A 67 -12.12 -0.99 3.65
C LYS A 67 -11.24 -0.16 4.55
N ALA A 68 -9.96 -0.52 4.60
CA ALA A 68 -8.92 0.24 5.29
C ALA A 68 -7.82 0.65 4.31
N ILE A 69 -7.14 1.75 4.62
CA ILE A 69 -6.04 2.28 3.84
C ILE A 69 -4.84 2.62 4.73
N LEU A 70 -3.66 2.52 4.14
CA LEU A 70 -2.39 3.06 4.60
C LEU A 70 -1.94 4.12 3.60
N ARG A 71 -1.64 5.33 4.09
CA ARG A 71 -1.04 6.39 3.27
C ARG A 71 -0.20 7.33 4.12
N TRP A 72 0.77 7.98 3.51
CA TRP A 72 1.51 9.06 4.17
C TRP A 72 0.61 10.28 4.43
N ASP A 73 0.64 10.78 5.66
CA ASP A 73 0.03 12.05 6.06
C ASP A 73 1.14 13.11 6.17
N GLU A 74 1.09 14.12 5.29
CA GLU A 74 2.13 15.16 5.22
C GLU A 74 2.11 16.12 6.42
N ILE A 75 0.94 16.33 7.05
CA ILE A 75 0.81 17.24 8.20
C ILE A 75 1.41 16.59 9.44
N LEU A 76 1.07 15.33 9.67
CA LEU A 76 1.53 14.55 10.82
C LEU A 76 2.89 13.91 10.60
N ARG A 77 3.37 13.91 9.34
CA ARG A 77 4.59 13.23 8.89
C ARG A 77 4.61 11.76 9.33
N TYR A 78 3.49 11.07 9.07
CA TYR A 78 3.24 9.73 9.62
C TYR A 78 2.51 8.84 8.61
N PRO A 79 2.84 7.55 8.50
CA PRO A 79 2.09 6.61 7.67
C PRO A 79 0.78 6.20 8.36
N MET A 80 -0.28 6.94 8.04
CA MET A 80 -1.57 6.80 8.70
C MET A 80 -2.36 5.61 8.17
N MET A 81 -2.89 4.82 9.10
CA MET A 81 -3.82 3.74 8.84
C MET A 81 -5.23 4.15 9.26
N ASN A 82 -6.20 4.08 8.34
CA ASN A 82 -7.58 4.46 8.62
C ASN A 82 -8.57 3.49 7.98
N VAL A 83 -9.72 3.29 8.65
CA VAL A 83 -10.90 2.68 8.04
C VAL A 83 -11.65 3.77 7.25
N VAL A 84 -11.90 3.54 5.97
CA VAL A 84 -12.53 4.51 5.06
C VAL A 84 -13.98 4.17 4.72
N TYR A 85 -14.39 2.91 4.85
CA TYR A 85 -15.77 2.48 4.61
C TYR A 85 -16.11 1.22 5.40
N GLU A 86 -17.34 1.16 5.90
CA GLU A 86 -17.99 -0.04 6.44
C GLU A 86 -19.35 -0.19 5.73
N ALA A 87 -19.55 -1.30 5.02
CA ALA A 87 -20.87 -1.65 4.51
C ALA A 87 -21.77 -2.09 5.68
N LYS A 88 -22.83 -1.33 5.97
CA LYS A 88 -23.88 -1.79 6.87
C LYS A 88 -24.81 -2.76 6.14
N ARG A 89 -25.17 -3.85 6.84
CA ARG A 89 -26.20 -4.81 6.44
C ARG A 89 -27.52 -4.15 6.13
#